data_AF-A0A3C1GCX7-F1
#
_entry.id   AF-A0A3C1GCX7-F1
#
_cell.length_a   1.000
_cell.length_b   1.000
_cell.length_c   1.000
_cell.angle_alpha   90.00
_cell.angle_beta   90.00
_cell.angle_gamma   90.00
#
_symmetry.space_group_name_H-M   'P 1'
#
loop_
_entity.id
_entity.type
_entity.pdbx_description
1 polymer ?
#
loop_
_entity_poly.entity_id
_entity_poly.type
_entity_poly.pdbx_seq_one_letter_code
_entity_poly.pdbx_strand_id
1 'polypeptide(L)'
;MARKDITDIQVLQAYVDAAVTWGRSADGCIEAQPRGAGRWPYELLAQRTGQPEKVCYAAMERAERRGLIDYGVSLRAGFLTDKGKELLAAASPEATS
;
A
#
# COMPACT_ATOMS: atom_id res chain seq x y z
N MET A 1 9.10 22.93 8.40
CA MET A 1 9.23 21.86 7.38
C MET A 1 8.23 20.77 7.74
N ALA A 2 7.26 20.47 6.86
CA ALA A 2 6.27 19.43 7.11
C ALA A 2 6.99 18.09 7.30
N ARG A 3 6.86 17.50 8.49
CA ARG A 3 7.46 16.20 8.76
C ARG A 3 6.86 15.18 7.80
N LYS A 4 7.73 14.51 7.05
CA LYS A 4 7.39 13.51 6.03
C LYS A 4 7.11 12.17 6.71
N ASP A 5 6.21 12.16 7.69
CA ASP A 5 5.98 11.06 8.64
C ASP A 5 5.10 9.94 8.05
N ILE A 6 5.27 9.62 6.77
CA ILE A 6 4.69 8.39 6.21
C ILE A 6 5.78 7.32 6.26
N THR A 7 5.57 6.34 7.13
CA THR A 7 6.45 5.19 7.31
C THR A 7 6.21 4.14 6.23
N ASP A 8 7.19 3.28 5.99
CA ASP A 8 7.04 2.18 5.03
C ASP A 8 5.91 1.23 5.44
N ILE A 9 5.73 0.98 6.74
CA ILE A 9 4.64 0.15 7.26
C ILE A 9 3.27 0.72 6.88
N GLN A 10 3.07 2.04 7.01
CA GLN A 10 1.82 2.68 6.59
C GLN A 10 1.57 2.55 5.09
N VAL A 11 2.63 2.62 4.27
CA VAL A 11 2.53 2.39 2.81
C VAL A 11 2.10 0.95 2.55
N LEU A 12 2.76 -0.03 3.16
CA LEU A 12 2.46 -1.44 2.97
C LEU A 12 1.03 -1.79 3.39
N GLN A 13 0.57 -1.26 4.53
CA GLN A 13 -0.82 -1.41 4.99
C GLN A 13 -1.79 -0.81 3.99
N ALA A 14 -1.52 0.39 3.46
CA ALA A 14 -2.39 0.99 2.45
C ALA A 14 -2.50 0.16 1.17
N TYR A 15 -1.44 -0.55 0.76
CA TYR A 15 -1.51 -1.48 -0.37
C TYR A 15 -2.32 -2.73 -0.06
N VAL A 16 -2.19 -3.29 1.15
CA VAL A 16 -3.00 -4.44 1.58
C VAL A 16 -4.47 -4.07 1.62
N ASP A 17 -4.79 -2.93 2.23
CA ASP A 17 -6.17 -2.47 2.34
C ASP A 17 -6.77 -2.13 0.97
N ALA A 18 -5.97 -1.54 0.08
CA ALA A 18 -6.36 -1.38 -1.32
C ALA A 18 -6.59 -2.74 -1.97
N ALA A 19 -5.72 -3.73 -1.81
CA ALA A 19 -5.92 -5.06 -2.40
C ALA A 19 -7.22 -5.73 -1.93
N VAL A 20 -7.53 -5.65 -0.62
CA VAL A 20 -8.81 -6.13 -0.06
C VAL A 20 -9.98 -5.39 -0.68
N THR A 21 -9.90 -4.07 -0.75
CA THR A 21 -11.00 -3.25 -1.31
C THR A 21 -11.21 -3.55 -2.79
N TRP A 22 -10.16 -3.87 -3.55
CA TRP A 22 -10.25 -4.18 -4.98
C TRP A 22 -10.55 -5.66 -5.27
N GLY A 23 -10.82 -6.48 -4.25
CA GLY A 23 -11.11 -7.90 -4.44
C GLY A 23 -9.95 -8.67 -5.08
N ARG A 24 -8.70 -8.23 -4.83
CA ARG A 24 -7.52 -8.93 -5.31
C ARG A 24 -7.30 -10.13 -4.41
N SER A 25 -7.81 -11.27 -4.83
CA SER A 25 -7.62 -12.52 -4.14
C SER A 25 -6.15 -12.96 -4.26
N ALA A 26 -5.61 -13.69 -3.27
CA ALA A 26 -4.19 -14.04 -3.17
C ALA A 26 -3.66 -14.85 -4.38
N ASP A 27 -4.59 -15.43 -5.15
CA ASP A 27 -4.47 -16.21 -6.37
C ASP A 27 -4.47 -15.36 -7.67
N GLY A 28 -4.54 -14.04 -7.59
CA GLY A 28 -4.36 -13.13 -8.74
C GLY A 28 -5.60 -12.89 -9.59
N CYS A 29 -6.75 -13.49 -9.24
CA CYS A 29 -8.03 -13.20 -9.86
C CYS A 29 -8.61 -11.87 -9.34
N ILE A 30 -9.11 -11.03 -10.25
CA ILE A 30 -9.78 -9.77 -9.93
C ILE A 30 -11.29 -10.06 -9.94
N GLU A 31 -11.95 -10.08 -8.79
CA GLU A 31 -13.40 -10.04 -8.79
C GLU A 31 -13.88 -8.68 -9.33
N ALA A 32 -14.80 -8.73 -10.31
CA ALA A 32 -15.29 -7.54 -10.99
C ALA A 32 -16.12 -6.67 -10.04
N GLN A 33 -15.47 -5.73 -9.36
CA GLN A 33 -16.17 -4.72 -8.57
C GLN A 33 -16.72 -3.58 -9.43
N PRO A 34 -17.79 -2.91 -8.97
CA PRO A 34 -18.30 -1.72 -9.64
C PRO A 34 -17.22 -0.65 -9.74
N ARG A 35 -17.09 -0.05 -10.93
CA ARG A 35 -16.13 1.03 -11.21
C ARG A 35 -16.27 2.13 -10.16
N GLY A 36 -15.22 2.35 -9.36
CA GLY A 36 -15.13 3.46 -8.41
C GLY A 36 -15.35 3.11 -6.94
N ALA A 37 -15.52 1.83 -6.56
CA ALA A 37 -15.65 1.44 -5.15
C ALA A 37 -14.31 1.30 -4.41
N GLY A 38 -13.23 1.00 -5.13
CA GLY A 38 -11.90 0.83 -4.56
C GLY A 38 -11.17 2.17 -4.35
N ARG A 39 -10.66 2.41 -3.13
CA ARG A 39 -9.71 3.51 -2.87
C ARG A 39 -8.31 3.09 -3.29
N TRP A 40 -7.54 4.02 -3.83
CA TRP A 40 -6.14 3.79 -4.16
C TRP A 40 -5.24 3.92 -2.93
N PRO A 41 -4.04 3.29 -2.92
CA PRO A 41 -3.13 3.35 -1.78
C PRO A 41 -2.77 4.79 -1.35
N TYR A 42 -2.58 5.71 -2.31
CA TYR A 42 -2.28 7.11 -1.99
C TYR A 42 -3.46 7.85 -1.35
N GLU A 43 -4.70 7.48 -1.68
CA GLU A 43 -5.91 8.05 -1.08
C GLU A 43 -6.10 7.56 0.36
N LEU A 44 -5.81 6.27 0.59
CA LEU A 44 -5.79 5.68 1.92
C LEU A 44 -4.71 6.31 2.80
N LEU A 45 -3.51 6.53 2.26
CA LEU A 45 -2.43 7.24 2.94
C LEU A 45 -2.84 8.68 3.28
N ALA A 46 -3.34 9.43 2.30
CA ALA A 46 -3.77 10.81 2.49
C ALA A 46 -4.85 10.92 3.58
N GLN A 47 -5.82 10.00 3.59
CA GLN A 47 -6.86 9.93 4.61
C GLN A 47 -6.29 9.62 6.00
N ARG A 48 -5.36 8.66 6.11
CA ARG A 48 -4.77 8.23 7.40
C ARG A 48 -3.87 9.28 8.02
N THR A 49 -3.08 9.96 7.19
CA THR A 49 -1.99 10.82 7.67
C THR A 49 -2.28 12.30 7.49
N GLY A 50 -3.38 12.68 6.82
CA GLY A 50 -3.70 14.07 6.47
C GLY A 50 -2.68 14.70 5.51
N GLN A 51 -1.89 13.90 4.81
CA GLN A 51 -0.80 14.37 3.95
C GLN A 51 -1.31 14.57 2.52
N PRO A 52 -0.77 15.55 1.78
CA PRO A 52 -1.17 15.77 0.40
C PRO A 52 -0.73 14.61 -0.51
N GLU A 53 -1.46 14.38 -1.60
CA GLU A 53 -1.24 13.28 -2.56
C GLU A 53 0.24 13.16 -2.98
N LYS A 54 0.90 14.27 -3.32
CA LYS A 54 2.32 14.27 -3.72
C LYS A 54 3.27 13.71 -2.65
N VAL A 55 2.94 13.88 -1.36
CA VAL A 55 3.73 13.34 -0.25
C VAL A 55 3.48 11.84 -0.10
N CYS A 56 2.24 11.40 -0.29
CA CYS A 56 1.89 9.97 -0.30
C CYS A 56 2.59 9.25 -1.45
N TYR A 57 2.59 9.84 -2.65
CA TYR A 57 3.35 9.34 -3.81
C TYR A 57 4.84 9.25 -3.55
N ALA A 58 5.44 10.31 -3.01
CA ALA A 58 6.86 10.29 -2.66
C ALA A 58 7.17 9.19 -1.63
N ALA A 59 6.25 8.87 -0.72
CA ALA A 59 6.40 7.75 0.21
C ALA A 59 6.33 6.39 -0.50
N MET A 60 5.40 6.22 -1.44
CA MET A 60 5.29 5.01 -2.27
C MET A 60 6.57 4.80 -3.11
N GLU A 61 7.10 5.84 -3.76
CA GLU A 61 8.36 5.78 -4.51
C GLU A 61 9.58 5.43 -3.62
N ARG A 62 9.55 5.80 -2.33
CA ARG A 62 10.61 5.36 -1.39
C ARG A 62 10.47 3.88 -1.06
N ALA A 63 9.24 3.40 -0.87
CA ALA A 63 8.98 1.99 -0.60
C ALA A 63 9.38 1.11 -1.80
N GLU A 64 9.12 1.57 -3.03
CA GLU A 64 9.54 0.90 -4.25
C GLU A 64 11.07 0.87 -4.38
N ARG A 65 11.76 2.01 -4.22
CA ARG A 65 13.24 2.04 -4.24
C ARG A 65 13.90 1.17 -3.17
N ARG A 66 13.19 0.86 -2.08
CA ARG A 66 13.63 -0.06 -1.03
C ARG A 66 13.33 -1.53 -1.33
N GLY A 67 12.65 -1.81 -2.44
CA GLY A 67 12.21 -3.12 -2.88
C GLY A 67 11.09 -3.71 -2.03
N LEU A 68 10.28 -2.88 -1.37
CA LEU A 68 9.16 -3.31 -0.51
C LEU A 68 7.85 -3.48 -1.29
N ILE A 69 7.72 -2.75 -2.39
CA ILE A 69 6.60 -2.83 -3.33
C ILE A 69 7.16 -2.84 -4.75
N ASP A 70 6.37 -3.36 -5.68
CA ASP A 70 6.66 -3.37 -7.10
C ASP A 70 5.39 -3.03 -7.88
N TYR A 71 5.52 -2.59 -9.13
CA TYR A 71 4.40 -2.23 -9.98
C TYR A 71 4.68 -2.51 -11.45
N GLY A 72 3.64 -2.94 -12.18
CA GLY A 72 3.75 -3.18 -13.62
C GLY A 72 3.68 -1.88 -14.44
N VAL A 73 2.57 -1.14 -14.30
CA VAL A 73 2.30 0.07 -15.12
C VAL A 73 2.30 1.35 -14.29
N SER A 74 1.80 1.29 -13.05
CA SER A 74 1.78 2.45 -12.17
C SER A 74 1.81 2.05 -10.71
N LEU A 75 2.42 2.90 -9.88
CA LEU A 75 2.40 2.79 -8.43
C LEU A 75 0.97 2.67 -7.85
N ARG A 76 -0.06 3.22 -8.50
CA ARG A 76 -1.44 3.09 -8.02
C ARG A 76 -1.90 1.63 -7.95
N ALA A 77 -1.42 0.80 -8.88
CA ALA A 77 -1.76 -0.61 -9.01
C ALA A 77 -0.60 -1.54 -8.64
N GLY A 78 0.33 -1.06 -7.79
CA GLY A 78 1.44 -1.86 -7.29
C GLY A 78 1.00 -2.97 -6.34
N PHE A 79 1.94 -3.85 -5.99
CA PHE A 79 1.78 -4.97 -5.08
C PHE A 79 3.00 -5.09 -4.16
N LEU A 80 2.83 -5.75 -3.01
CA LEU A 80 3.92 -6.00 -2.08
C LEU A 80 4.85 -7.06 -2.66
N THR A 81 6.16 -6.82 -2.57
CA THR A 81 7.19 -7.85 -2.78
C THR A 81 7.25 -8.78 -1.57
N ASP A 82 7.99 -9.88 -1.67
CA ASP A 82 8.19 -10.78 -0.53
C ASP A 82 8.86 -10.07 0.65
N LYS A 83 9.86 -9.23 0.37
CA LYS A 83 10.49 -8.34 1.36
C LYS A 83 9.48 -7.39 2.03
N GLY A 84 8.53 -6.86 1.27
CA GLY A 84 7.46 -6.02 1.81
C GLY A 84 6.52 -6.78 2.74
N LYS A 85 6.14 -8.00 2.36
CA LYS A 85 5.30 -8.89 3.19
C LYS A 85 5.99 -9.26 4.49
N GLU A 86 7.28 -9.62 4.43
CA GLU A 86 8.10 -9.94 5.60
C GLU A 86 8.17 -8.76 6.58
N LEU A 87 8.43 -7.56 6.07
CA LEU A 87 8.49 -6.35 6.89
C LEU A 87 7.14 -6.05 7.54
N LEU A 88 6.05 -6.22 6.81
CA LEU A 88 4.70 -6.02 7.35
C LEU A 88 4.35 -7.04 8.43
N ALA A 89 4.70 -8.32 8.21
CA ALA A 89 4.49 -9.39 9.18
C ALA A 89 5.30 -9.14 10.47
N ALA A 90 6.57 -8.72 10.35
CA ALA A 90 7.40 -8.37 11.49
C ALA A 90 6.86 -7.19 12.31
N ALA A 91 6.12 -6.28 11.67
CA ALA A 91 5.49 -5.13 12.32
C ALA A 91 4.11 -5.43 12.93
N SER A 92 3.49 -6.57 12.61
CA SER A 92 2.16 -6.98 13.09
C SER A 92 2.28 -8.25 13.96
N PRO A 93 2.70 -8.13 15.23
CA PRO A 93 2.95 -9.27 16.11
C PRO A 93 1.67 -10.00 16.59
N GLU A 94 0.46 -9.59 16.19
CA GLU A 94 -0.80 -10.16 16.70
C GLU A 94 -1.24 -11.47 16.02
N ALA A 95 -0.51 -11.96 15.00
CA ALA A 95 -0.85 -13.20 14.30
C ALA A 95 -0.10 -14.46 14.82
N THR A 96 0.72 -14.33 15.88
CA THR A 96 1.40 -15.47 16.52
C THR A 96 1.02 -15.52 18.01
N SER A 97 -0.16 -16.05 18.32
CA SER A 97 -0.54 -16.55 19.65
C SER A 97 -1.63 -17.60 19.49
#